data_AF-A0A0S8D7J6-F1
#
_entry.id   AF-A0A0S8D7J6-F1
#
_cell.length_a   1.000
_cell.length_b   1.000
_cell.length_c   1.000
_cell.angle_alpha   90.00
_cell.angle_beta   90.00
_cell.angle_gamma   90.00
#
_symmetry.space_group_name_H-M   'P 1'
#
loop_
_entity.id
_entity.type
_entity.pdbx_description
1 polymer ?
#
loop_
_entity_poly.entity_id
_entity_poly.type
_entity_poly.pdbx_seq_one_letter_code
_entity_poly.pdbx_strand_id
1 'polypeptide(L)' 'MIGRIIFWTIFFLIIGGVIIHFQWNSSVLLKWIGNLPGDFILKMRDKIIYFPISSALLLSSSISLILSLIFKKEE' A
#
# COMPACT_ATOMS: atom_id res chain seq x y z
N MET A 1 -15.24 0.80 22.69
CA MET A 1 -14.01 0.89 21.86
C MET A 1 -14.13 0.08 20.56
N ILE A 2 -14.71 -1.13 20.58
CA ILE A 2 -14.89 -1.99 19.39
C ILE A 2 -15.57 -1.28 18.20
N GLY A 3 -16.62 -0.48 18.45
CA GLY A 3 -17.35 0.24 17.39
C GLY A 3 -16.51 1.29 16.66
N ARG A 4 -15.54 1.91 17.36
CA ARG A 4 -14.62 2.89 16.75
C ARG A 4 -13.65 2.19 15.80
N ILE A 5 -13.16 1.01 16.17
CA ILE A 5 -12.26 0.20 15.33
C ILE A 5 -12.98 -0.27 14.08
N ILE A 6 -14.20 -0.81 14.23
CA ILE A 6 -15.02 -1.27 13.10
C ILE A 6 -15.32 -0.11 12.14
N PHE A 7 -15.66 1.07 12.69
CA PHE A 7 -15.90 2.27 11.89
C PHE A 7 -14.67 2.68 11.08
N TRP A 8 -13.49 2.76 11.71
CA TRP A 8 -12.25 3.10 11.01
C TRP A 8 -11.87 2.06 9.96
N THR A 9 -12.04 0.77 10.25
CA THR A 9 -11.78 -0.31 9.28
C THR A 9 -12.67 -0.17 8.06
N ILE A 10 -13.98 0.00 8.25
CA ILE A 10 -14.93 0.16 7.15
C ILE A 10 -14.65 1.45 6.37
N PHE A 11 -14.35 2.54 7.07
CA PHE A 11 -14.02 3.84 6.47
C PHE A 11 -12.78 3.74 5.57
N PHE A 12 -11.70 3.12 6.04
CA PHE A 12 -10.49 2.88 5.24
C PHE A 12 -10.74 1.94 4.06
N LEU A 13 -11.61 0.94 4.23
CA LEU A 13 -11.94 -0.02 3.18
C LEU A 13 -12.76 0.64 2.06
N ILE A 14 -13.71 1.50 2.42
CA ILE A 14 -14.50 2.30 1.46
C ILE A 14 -13.60 3.31 0.74
N ILE A 15 -12.77 4.07 1.47
CA ILE A 15 -11.84 5.03 0.87
C ILE A 15 -10.84 4.32 -0.06
N GLY A 16 -10.27 3.21 0.39
CA GLY A 16 -9.36 2.40 -0.42
C GLY A 16 -10.04 1.88 -1.69
N GLY A 17 -11.27 1.38 -1.57
CA GLY A 17 -12.07 0.93 -2.71
C GLY A 17 -12.39 2.05 -3.70
N VAL A 18 -12.74 3.24 -3.22
CA VAL A 18 -12.99 4.43 -4.04
C VAL A 18 -11.71 4.86 -4.75
N ILE A 19 -10.58 4.94 -4.05
CA ILE A 19 -9.29 5.29 -4.64
C ILE A 19 -8.91 4.29 -5.74
N ILE A 20 -9.05 2.98 -5.49
CA ILE A 20 -8.76 1.94 -6.49
C ILE A 20 -9.71 2.07 -7.68
N HIS A 21 -11.01 2.27 -7.46
CA HIS A 21 -12.00 2.37 -8.53
C HIS A 21 -11.75 3.58 -9.44
N PHE A 22 -11.46 4.76 -8.87
CA PHE A 22 -11.17 5.96 -9.66
C PHE A 22 -9.77 5.94 -10.28
N GLN A 23 -8.78 5.30 -9.65
CA GLN A 23 -7.43 5.18 -10.20
C GLN A 23 -7.23 3.96 -11.10
N TRP A 24 -8.19 3.05 -11.22
CA TRP A 24 -8.12 1.95 -12.19
C TRP A 24 -8.02 2.47 -13.63
N ASN A 25 -8.61 3.63 -13.92
CA ASN A 25 -8.55 4.26 -15.25
C ASN A 25 -7.30 5.12 -15.47
N SER A 26 -6.49 5.35 -14.43
CA SER A 26 -5.27 6.15 -14.48
C SER A 26 -4.16 5.36 -13.84
N SER A 27 -3.30 4.73 -14.64
CA SER A 27 -2.10 3.98 -14.25
C SER A 27 -1.05 4.78 -13.46
N VAL A 28 -1.44 5.79 -12.69
CA VAL A 28 -0.64 6.61 -11.79
C VAL A 28 -0.14 5.78 -10.62
N LEU A 29 -0.99 4.94 -10.00
CA LEU A 29 -0.56 4.00 -8.95
C LEU A 29 0.44 2.97 -9.46
N LEU A 30 0.22 2.41 -10.66
CA LEU A 30 1.14 1.48 -11.30
C LEU A 30 2.44 2.17 -11.79
N LYS A 31 2.40 3.48 -12.07
CA LYS A 31 3.61 4.28 -12.36
C LYS A 31 4.38 4.66 -11.10
N TRP A 32 3.77 4.69 -9.93
CA TRP A 32 4.44 5.05 -8.68
C TRP A 32 4.95 3.83 -7.91
N ILE A 33 4.24 2.70 -7.96
CA ILE A 33 4.69 1.44 -7.39
C ILE A 33 5.94 0.97 -8.16
N GLY A 34 7.06 0.77 -7.47
CA GLY A 34 8.32 0.39 -8.12
C GLY A 34 9.17 1.55 -8.68
N ASN A 35 8.80 2.81 -8.41
CA ASN A 35 9.58 4.01 -8.78
C ASN A 35 10.08 4.80 -7.56
N LEU A 36 10.01 4.23 -6.35
CA LEU A 36 10.64 4.85 -5.19
C LEU A 36 12.17 4.70 -5.27
N PRO A 37 12.95 5.63 -4.69
CA PRO A 37 14.39 5.44 -4.57
C PRO A 37 14.68 4.14 -3.82
N GLY A 38 15.41 3.24 -4.48
CA GLY A 38 15.71 1.87 -4.00
C GLY A 38 14.82 0.77 -4.58
N ASP A 39 13.81 1.10 -5.39
CA ASP A 39 13.21 0.15 -6.32
C ASP A 39 14.10 0.01 -7.57
N PHE A 40 14.28 -1.22 -8.06
CA PHE A 40 15.15 -1.50 -9.21
C PHE A 40 14.35 -2.02 -10.39
N ILE A 41 14.60 -1.45 -11.57
CA ILE A 41 14.01 -1.91 -12.83
C ILE A 41 15.12 -2.50 -13.68
N LEU A 42 15.08 -3.81 -13.86
CA LEU A 42 16.03 -4.51 -14.72
C LEU A 42 15.41 -4.70 -16.11
N LYS A 43 15.87 -3.90 -17.07
CA LYS A 43 15.45 -3.97 -18.47
C LYS A 43 16.41 -4.88 -19.25
N MET A 44 15.91 -6.04 -19.67
CA MET A 44 16.56 -6.95 -20.63
C MET A 44 15.97 -6.71 -22.03
N ARG A 45 16.61 -7.26 -23.07
CA ARG A 45 16.18 -7.06 -24.48
C ARG A 45 14.70 -7.38 -24.73
N ASP A 46 14.17 -8.43 -24.12
CA ASP A 46 12.77 -8.87 -24.31
C ASP A 46 11.94 -8.89 -23.01
N LYS A 47 12.52 -8.48 -21.87
CA LYS A 47 11.89 -8.62 -20.55
C LYS A 47 12.19 -7.43 -19.65
N ILE A 48 11.19 -7.01 -18.89
CA ILE A 48 11.35 -5.99 -17.85
C ILE A 48 10.99 -6.64 -16.51
N ILE A 49 11.95 -6.68 -15.59
CA ILE A 49 11.75 -7.22 -14.25
C ILE A 49 11.75 -6.03 -13.28
N TYR A 50 10.66 -5.89 -12.52
CA TYR A 50 10.51 -4.86 -11.49
C TYR A 50 10.82 -5.48 -10.12
N PHE A 51 11.74 -4.86 -9.38
CA PHE A 51 12.08 -5.19 -8.00
C PHE A 51 11.65 -4.04 -7.09
N PRO A 52 10.38 -4.04 -6.62
CA PRO A 52 9.83 -2.97 -5.79
C PRO A 52 10.26 -3.10 -4.32
N ILE A 53 11.57 -3.12 -4.04
CA ILE A 53 12.14 -3.40 -2.71
C ILE A 53 11.73 -2.32 -1.71
N SER A 54 11.97 -1.05 -2.05
CA SER A 54 11.59 0.09 -1.20
C SER A 54 10.07 0.20 -1.08
N SER A 55 9.35 0.04 -2.19
CA SER A 55 7.88 0.02 -2.19
C SER A 55 7.30 -1.06 -1.27
N ALA A 56 7.85 -2.29 -1.31
CA ALA A 56 7.39 -3.40 -0.48
C ALA A 56 7.75 -3.20 1.00
N LEU A 57 8.93 -2.66 1.29
CA LEU A 57 9.33 -2.29 2.65
C LEU A 57 8.43 -1.21 3.24
N LEU A 58 8.13 -0.17 2.47
CA LEU A 58 7.24 0.90 2.89
C LEU A 58 5.84 0.36 3.18
N LEU A 59 5.30 -0.45 2.27
CA LEU A 59 3.97 -1.04 2.41
C LEU A 59 3.89 -1.95 3.65
N SER A 60 4.86 -2.85 3.82
CA SER A 60 4.90 -3.77 4.96
C SER A 60 5.07 -3.03 6.29
N SER A 61 5.94 -2.03 6.35
CA SER A 61 6.12 -1.19 7.54
C SER A 61 4.87 -0.38 7.85
N SER A 62 4.22 0.23 6.85
CA SER A 62 2.98 0.99 7.05
C SER A 62 1.86 0.10 7.57
N ILE A 63 1.67 -1.08 6.97
CA ILE A 63 0.69 -2.07 7.43
C ILE A 63 1.00 -2.51 8.85
N SER A 64 2.25 -2.85 9.15
CA SER A 64 2.67 -3.25 10.50
C SER A 64 2.40 -2.16 11.54
N LEU A 65 2.66 -0.90 11.19
CA LEU A 65 2.46 0.25 12.06
C LEU A 65 0.96 0.52 12.29
N ILE A 66 0.13 0.42 11.25
CA ILE A 66 -1.33 0.52 11.36
C ILE A 66 -1.88 -0.61 12.25
N LEU A 67 -1.47 -1.86 12.01
CA LEU A 67 -1.87 -3.00 12.82
C LEU A 67 -1.41 -2.83 14.27
N SER A 68 -0.18 -2.36 14.49
CA SER A 68 0.32 -2.07 15.81
C SER A 68 -0.55 -1.03 16.50
N LEU A 69 -0.98 0.04 15.84
CA LEU A 69 -1.85 1.07 16.44
C LEU A 69 -3.26 0.55 16.75
N ILE A 70 -3.81 -0.35 15.92
CA ILE A 70 -5.15 -0.93 16.12
C ILE A 70 -5.15 -1.99 17.22
N PHE A 71 -4.11 -2.83 17.26
CA PHE A 71 -4.00 -3.96 18.18
C PHE A 71 -3.09 -3.67 19.39
N LYS A 72 -2.60 -2.43 19.55
CA LYS A 72 -1.87 -2.01 20.74
C LYS A 72 -2.80 -2.18 21.94
N LYS A 73 -2.54 -3.23 22.71
CA LYS A 73 -3.18 -3.51 23.97
C LYS A 73 -2.76 -2.40 24.94
N GLU A 74 -3.71 -1.59 25.35
CA GLU A 74 -3.55 -0.69 26.50
C GLU A 74 -3.49 -1.60 27.73
N GLU A 75 -2.28 -1.76 28.29
CA GLU A 75 -2.06 -2.26 29.64
C GLU A 75 -1.80 -1.08 30.58
#